data_AF-A0A3D5ZSV5-F1
#
_entry.id   AF-A0A3D5ZSV5-F1
#
_cell.length_a   1.000
_cell.length_b   1.000
_cell.length_c   1.000
_cell.angle_alpha   90.00
_cell.angle_beta   90.00
_cell.angle_gamma   90.00
#
_symmetry.space_group_name_H-M   'P 1'
#
loop_
_entity.id
_entity.type
_entity.pdbx_description
1 polymer ?
#
loop_
_entity_poly.entity_id
_entity_poly.type
_entity_poly.pdbx_seq_one_letter_code
_entity_poly.pdbx_strand_id
1 'polypeptide(L)' 'RLGTPAVTSRGFTETEMDVIADYIYKTITNFDATEETIRKGALELCASHPIY' A
#
# COMPACT_ATOMS: atom_id res chain seq x y z
N ARG A 1 10.33 9.25 -5.46
CA ARG A 1 10.68 9.51 -4.04
C ARG A 1 9.57 8.93 -3.18
N LEU A 2 9.86 7.95 -2.34
CA LEU A 2 8.90 7.36 -1.41
C LEU A 2 9.12 7.93 -0.01
N GLY A 3 8.05 8.29 0.68
CA GLY A 3 8.11 8.81 2.04
C GLY A 3 7.09 8.09 2.91
N THR A 4 7.57 7.48 3.98
CA THR A 4 6.75 6.81 5.01
C THR A 4 6.10 7.73 6.07
N PRO A 5 6.45 9.03 6.25
CA PRO A 5 5.89 9.82 7.34
C PRO A 5 4.35 9.91 7.34
N ALA A 6 3.73 9.99 6.17
CA ALA A 6 2.27 10.12 6.07
C ALA A 6 1.53 8.82 6.45
N VAL A 7 2.08 7.66 6.09
CA VAL A 7 1.48 6.36 6.39
C VAL A 7 1.76 5.95 7.84
N THR A 8 2.94 6.24 8.38
CA THR A 8 3.23 6.00 9.80
C THR A 8 2.34 6.86 10.72
N SER A 9 2.13 8.14 10.40
CA SER A 9 1.19 9.00 11.14
C SER A 9 -0.27 8.53 11.03
N ARG A 10 -0.60 7.80 9.96
CA ARG A 10 -1.90 7.16 9.74
C ARG A 10 -2.09 5.89 10.58
N GLY A 11 -1.05 5.42 11.28
CA GLY A 11 -1.08 4.21 12.09
C GLY A 11 -0.61 2.95 11.35
N PHE A 12 0.03 3.09 10.19
CA PHE A 12 0.65 1.96 9.50
C PHE A 12 1.92 1.54 10.26
N THR A 13 2.07 0.24 10.43
CA THR A 13 3.23 -0.42 11.04
C THR A 13 4.11 -1.06 9.96
N GLU A 14 5.17 -1.76 10.39
CA GLU A 14 6.07 -2.49 9.51
C GLU A 14 5.33 -3.53 8.66
N THR A 15 4.29 -4.17 9.20
CA THR A 15 3.51 -5.20 8.49
C THR A 15 2.75 -4.63 7.30
N GLU A 16 2.10 -3.47 7.43
CA GLU A 16 1.43 -2.83 6.30
C GLU A 16 2.44 -2.29 5.28
N MET A 17 3.61 -1.85 5.74
CA MET A 17 4.69 -1.38 4.88
C MET A 17 5.29 -2.49 4.01
N ASP A 18 5.41 -3.71 4.54
CA ASP A 18 5.85 -4.88 3.75
C ASP A 18 4.87 -5.20 2.61
N VAL A 19 3.56 -5.11 2.90
CA VAL A 19 2.50 -5.30 1.88
C VAL A 19 2.57 -4.21 0.81
N ILE A 20 2.76 -2.95 1.20
CA ILE A 20 2.93 -1.83 0.25
C ILE A 20 4.19 -2.02 -0.60
N ALA A 21 5.30 -2.51 -0.02
CA ALA A 21 6.52 -2.79 -0.76
C ALA A 21 6.32 -3.86 -1.84
N ASP A 22 5.60 -4.94 -1.51
CA ASP A 22 5.25 -5.99 -2.47
C ASP A 22 4.32 -5.46 -3.58
N TYR A 23 3.37 -4.60 -3.26
CA TYR A 23 2.54 -3.93 -4.26
C TYR A 23 3.37 -3.06 -5.19
N ILE A 24 4.30 -2.26 -4.67
CA ILE A 24 5.21 -1.43 -5.49
C ILE A 24 6.05 -2.32 -6.42
N TYR A 25 6.58 -3.43 -5.90
CA TYR A 25 7.35 -4.38 -6.70
C TYR A 25 6.51 -5.02 -7.82
N LYS A 26 5.29 -5.46 -7.53
CA LYS A 26 4.35 -6.02 -8.51
C LYS A 26 3.96 -5.00 -9.58
N THR A 27 3.76 -3.75 -9.19
CA THR A 27 3.49 -2.63 -10.11
C THR A 27 4.65 -2.45 -11.10
N ILE A 28 5.89 -2.55 -10.62
CA ILE A 28 7.10 -2.37 -11.46
C ILE A 28 7.34 -3.58 -12.37
N THR A 29 7.07 -4.80 -11.89
CA THR A 29 7.39 -6.04 -12.59
C THR A 29 6.29 -6.49 -13.55
N ASN A 30 5.02 -6.32 -13.20
CA ASN A 30 3.89 -6.75 -14.01
C ASN A 30 2.61 -5.95 -13.68
N PHE A 31 2.54 -4.73 -14.21
CA PHE A 31 1.43 -3.81 -13.95
C PHE A 31 0.07 -4.32 -14.45
N ASP A 32 -0.01 -4.76 -15.71
CA ASP A 32 -1.28 -5.10 -16.39
C ASP A 32 -2.07 -6.20 -15.68
N ALA A 33 -1.38 -7.18 -15.08
CA ALA A 33 -2.03 -8.28 -14.37
C ALA A 33 -2.30 -7.97 -12.88
N THR A 34 -1.64 -6.97 -12.30
CA THR A 34 -1.65 -6.73 -10.84
C THR A 34 -2.36 -5.46 -10.42
N GLU A 35 -2.73 -4.57 -11.35
CA GLU A 35 -3.37 -3.28 -11.05
C GLU A 35 -4.62 -3.45 -10.18
N GLU A 36 -5.55 -4.33 -10.56
CA GLU A 36 -6.83 -4.48 -9.85
C GLU A 36 -6.62 -5.01 -8.43
N THR A 37 -5.72 -5.98 -8.28
CA THR A 37 -5.39 -6.59 -6.98
C THR A 37 -4.74 -5.57 -6.05
N ILE A 38 -3.79 -4.78 -6.56
CA ILE A 38 -3.12 -3.73 -5.78
C ILE A 38 -4.12 -2.64 -5.40
N ARG A 39 -5.01 -2.24 -6.31
CA ARG A 39 -6.03 -1.22 -6.05
C ARG A 39 -7.01 -1.66 -4.97
N LYS A 40 -7.50 -2.91 -5.02
CA LYS A 40 -8.35 -3.49 -3.98
C LYS A 40 -7.62 -3.56 -2.63
N GLY A 41 -6.40 -4.10 -2.61
CA GLY A 41 -5.61 -4.20 -1.40
C GLY A 41 -5.29 -2.84 -0.77
N ALA A 42 -4.97 -1.83 -1.58
CA ALA A 42 -4.73 -0.47 -1.10
C ALA A 42 -6.00 0.18 -0.50
N LEU A 43 -7.17 -0.09 -1.08
CA LEU A 43 -8.46 0.38 -0.54
C LEU A 43 -8.78 -0.27 0.81
N GLU A 44 -8.56 -1.58 0.93
CA GLU A 44 -8.74 -2.31 2.19
C GLU A 44 -7.80 -1.78 3.29
N LEU A 45 -6.51 -1.61 2.96
CA LEU A 45 -5.53 -0.99 3.87
C LEU A 45 -5.94 0.42 4.29
N CYS A 46 -6.47 1.21 3.36
CA CYS A 46 -6.98 2.55 3.66
C CYS A 46 -8.23 2.53 4.54
N ALA A 47 -9.11 1.53 4.39
CA ALA A 47 -10.30 1.37 5.20
C ALA A 47 -9.98 0.92 6.63
N SER A 48 -8.96 0.07 6.80
CA SER A 48 -8.47 -0.37 8.12
C SER A 48 -7.84 0.75 8.94
N HIS A 49 -7.32 1.79 8.28
CA HIS A 49 -6.73 2.97 8.93
C HIS A 49 -7.41 4.26 8.45
N PRO A 50 -8.60 4.61 8.99
CA PRO A 50 -9.29 5.85 8.65
C PRO A 50 -8.45 7.08 9.02
N ILE A 51 -8.31 8.03 8.09
CA ILE A 51 -7.87 9.40 8.42
C ILE A 51 -9.12 10.25 8.54
N TYR A 52 -9.23 10.97 9.65
CA TYR A 52 -10.15 12.10 9.83
C TYR A 52 -9.41 13.40 9.56
#